data_AF-A0A3N5TMD5-F1
#
_entry.id   AF-A0A3N5TMD5-F1
#
_cell.length_a   1.000
_cell.length_b   1.000
_cell.length_c   1.000
_cell.angle_alpha   90.00
_cell.angle_beta   90.00
_cell.angle_gamma   90.00
#
_symmetry.space_group_name_H-M   'P 1'
#
loop_
_entity.id
_entity.type
_entity.pdbx_description
1 polymer ?
#
loop_
_entity_poly.entity_id
_entity_poly.type
_entity_poly.pdbx_seq_one_letter_code
_entity_poly.pdbx_strand_id
1 'polypeptide(L)'
;MNKAKPNELRPEYHREDLGPGVRGKYFESYRKGTNLVLLSPDVAKAFPTEDAVNDALRSLIDIALKSTGRTRRSNGRTKKLRVG
;
A
#
# COMPACT_ATOMS: atom_id res chain seq x y z
N MET A 1 -1.31 -13.12 34.73
CA MET A 1 -0.93 -11.82 34.14
C MET A 1 -0.99 -10.76 35.23
N ASN A 2 0.17 -10.29 35.70
CA ASN A 2 0.23 -9.21 36.68
C ASN A 2 -0.18 -7.90 36.01
N LYS A 3 -1.33 -7.35 36.39
CA LYS A 3 -1.81 -6.07 35.87
C LYS A 3 -1.12 -4.95 36.64
N ALA A 4 -0.45 -4.04 35.92
CA ALA A 4 0.03 -2.79 36.50
C ALA A 4 -1.16 -2.01 37.09
N LYS A 5 -0.94 -1.31 38.21
CA LYS A 5 -1.95 -0.44 38.81
C LYS A 5 -2.36 0.65 37.79
N PRO A 6 -3.61 1.12 37.79
CA PRO A 6 -4.19 1.94 36.70
C PRO A 6 -3.51 3.30 36.44
N ASN A 7 -2.45 3.66 37.17
CA ASN A 7 -1.73 4.91 36.98
C ASN A 7 -0.21 4.77 37.22
N GLU A 8 0.32 3.54 37.16
CA GLU A 8 1.73 3.26 37.39
C GLU A 8 2.38 2.79 36.09
N LEU A 9 3.56 3.32 35.78
CA LEU A 9 4.39 2.82 34.67
C LEU A 9 4.76 1.36 34.96
N ARG A 10 4.97 0.58 33.89
CA ARG A 10 5.44 -0.79 34.07
C ARG A 10 6.84 -0.79 34.71
N PRO A 11 7.19 -1.82 35.51
CA PRO A 11 8.50 -1.88 36.17
C PRO A 11 9.69 -1.80 35.22
N GLU A 12 9.51 -2.20 33.95
CA GLU A 12 10.55 -2.16 32.92
C GLU A 12 10.79 -0.75 32.34
N TYR A 13 9.95 0.23 32.66
CA TYR A 13 10.07 1.61 32.17
C TYR A 13 10.54 2.54 33.29
N HIS A 14 11.73 3.10 33.14
CA HIS A 14 12.22 4.17 34.02
C HIS A 14 11.98 5.55 33.41
N ARG A 15 11.72 6.56 34.23
CA ARG A 15 11.38 7.91 33.76
C ARG A 15 12.56 8.54 33.01
N GLU A 16 13.76 8.20 33.43
CA GLU A 16 15.05 8.67 32.92
C GLU A 16 15.27 8.20 31.47
N ASP A 17 14.71 7.04 31.10
CA ASP A 17 14.82 6.46 29.76
C ASP A 17 13.89 7.13 28.73
N LEU A 18 12.82 7.79 29.19
CA LEU A 18 11.77 8.32 28.33
C LEU A 18 12.14 9.66 27.64
N GLY A 19 13.21 10.31 28.11
CA GLY A 19 13.68 11.58 27.57
C GLY A 19 12.68 12.74 27.68
N PRO A 20 12.92 13.86 26.98
CA PRO A 20 12.02 15.02 26.99
C PRO A 20 10.73 14.73 26.21
N GLY A 21 9.59 15.10 26.80
CA GLY A 21 8.29 14.99 26.15
C GLY A 21 8.11 16.04 25.04
N VAL A 22 7.97 15.59 23.79
CA VAL A 22 7.72 16.48 22.65
C VAL A 22 6.23 16.49 22.30
N ARG A 23 5.58 17.65 22.47
CA ARG A 23 4.16 17.82 22.11
C ARG A 23 3.98 17.60 20.60
N GLY A 24 3.09 16.69 20.24
CA GLY A 24 2.77 16.41 18.84
C GLY A 24 3.83 15.61 18.08
N LYS A 25 4.76 14.92 18.75
CA LYS A 25 5.84 14.10 18.13
C LYS A 25 5.37 13.21 16.96
N TYR A 26 4.16 12.66 17.06
CA TYR A 26 3.56 11.78 16.05
C TYR A 26 2.28 12.35 15.43
N PHE A 27 1.97 13.63 15.65
CA PHE A 27 0.71 14.24 15.22
C PHE A 27 0.54 14.22 13.70
N GLU A 28 1.59 14.58 12.96
CA GLU A 28 1.55 14.56 11.50
C GLU A 28 1.41 13.15 10.95
N SER A 29 2.17 12.19 11.48
CA SER A 29 2.10 10.77 11.10
C SER A 29 0.71 10.18 11.37
N TYR A 30 0.10 10.55 12.50
CA TYR A 30 -1.27 10.17 12.84
C TYR A 30 -2.29 10.81 11.88
N ARG A 31 -2.14 12.11 11.58
CA ARG A 31 -3.03 12.83 10.63
C ARG A 31 -2.94 12.31 9.20
N LYS A 32 -1.76 11.84 8.78
CA LYS A 32 -1.57 11.17 7.48
C LYS A 32 -2.35 9.85 7.40
N GLY A 33 -2.79 9.31 8.54
CA GLY A 33 -3.41 8.01 8.64
C GLY A 33 -2.39 6.89 8.46
N THR A 34 -2.76 5.68 8.90
CA THR A 34 -2.05 4.46 8.53
C THR A 34 -2.87 3.79 7.44
N ASN A 35 -2.34 3.70 6.22
CA ASN A 35 -3.02 3.00 5.12
C ASN A 35 -2.83 1.48 5.24
N LEU A 36 -3.19 0.92 6.40
CA LEU A 36 -3.12 -0.53 6.62
C LEU A 36 -4.41 -1.16 6.11
N VAL A 37 -4.27 -2.06 5.15
CA VAL A 37 -5.38 -2.85 4.60
C VAL A 37 -5.23 -4.27 5.13
N LEU A 38 -6.20 -4.72 5.92
CA LEU A 38 -6.23 -6.10 6.40
C LEU A 38 -6.61 -7.02 5.24
N LEU A 39 -5.73 -7.96 4.91
CA LEU A 39 -6.01 -9.00 3.94
C LEU A 39 -6.90 -10.08 4.54
N SER A 40 -7.73 -10.70 3.70
CA SER A 40 -8.46 -11.90 4.10
C SER A 40 -7.48 -13.06 4.40
N PRO A 41 -7.84 -14.01 5.27
CA PRO A 41 -6.91 -15.04 5.75
C PRO A 41 -6.36 -15.95 4.64
N ASP A 42 -7.13 -16.17 3.58
CA ASP A 42 -6.74 -16.93 2.40
C ASP A 42 -5.68 -16.18 1.57
N VAL A 43 -5.87 -14.88 1.34
CA VAL A 43 -4.91 -14.03 0.61
C VAL A 43 -3.62 -13.88 1.42
N ALA A 44 -3.72 -13.68 2.73
CA ALA A 44 -2.55 -13.59 3.61
C ALA A 44 -1.72 -14.90 3.63
N LYS A 45 -2.35 -16.06 3.46
CA LYS A 45 -1.63 -17.35 3.31
C LYS A 45 -0.88 -17.45 1.99
N ALA A 46 -1.44 -16.89 0.92
CA ALA A 46 -0.82 -16.89 -0.40
C ALA A 46 0.34 -15.89 -0.51
N PHE A 47 0.28 -14.78 0.24
CA PHE A 47 1.29 -13.73 0.24
C PHE A 47 1.84 -13.47 1.66
N PRO A 48 2.92 -14.16 2.06
CA PRO A 48 3.46 -14.05 3.42
C PRO A 48 4.10 -12.69 3.74
N THR A 49 4.43 -11.87 2.74
CA THR A 49 5.13 -10.59 2.91
C THR A 49 4.43 -9.46 2.15
N GLU A 50 4.60 -8.23 2.64
CA GLU A 50 4.08 -7.03 1.98
C GLU A 50 4.67 -6.82 0.58
N ASP A 51 5.95 -7.13 0.39
CA ASP A 51 6.63 -7.04 -0.91
C ASP A 51 5.96 -7.95 -1.94
N ALA A 52 5.63 -9.19 -1.56
CA ALA A 52 4.98 -10.15 -2.46
C ALA A 52 3.58 -9.67 -2.90
N VAL A 53 2.82 -9.06 -1.99
CA VAL A 53 1.51 -8.46 -2.32
C VAL A 53 1.68 -7.29 -3.29
N ASN A 54 2.59 -6.37 -2.96
CA ASN A 54 2.78 -5.15 -3.73
C ASN A 54 3.31 -5.44 -5.14
N ASP A 55 4.22 -6.40 -5.30
CA ASP A 55 4.76 -6.77 -6.59
C ASP A 55 3.72 -7.47 -7.48
N ALA A 56 2.85 -8.30 -6.88
CA ALA A 56 1.72 -8.88 -7.60
C ALA A 56 0.74 -7.81 -8.11
N LEU A 57 0.38 -6.85 -7.25
CA LEU A 57 -0.51 -5.74 -7.62
C LEU A 57 0.10 -4.84 -8.69
N ARG A 58 1.40 -4.51 -8.59
CA ARG A 58 2.13 -3.74 -9.61
C ARG A 58 2.16 -4.47 -10.96
N SER A 59 2.39 -5.78 -10.94
CA SER A 59 2.37 -6.60 -12.16
C SER A 59 1.00 -6.57 -12.84
N LEU A 60 -0.08 -6.65 -12.05
CA LEU A 60 -1.44 -6.55 -12.56
C LEU A 60 -1.73 -5.17 -13.17
N ILE A 61 -1.26 -4.09 -12.54
CA ILE A 61 -1.37 -2.72 -13.08
C ILE A 61 -0.66 -2.62 -14.43
N ASP A 62 0.56 -3.14 -14.55
CA ASP A 62 1.33 -3.11 -15.81
C ASP A 62 0.61 -3.87 -16.94
N ILE A 63 0.05 -5.05 -16.64
CA ILE A 63 -0.76 -5.81 -17.60
C ILE A 63 -1.99 -5.02 -18.04
N ALA A 64 -2.71 -4.42 -17.09
CA ALA A 64 -3.89 -3.61 -17.38
C ALA A 64 -3.55 -2.42 -18.29
N LEU A 65 -2.47 -1.69 -18.00
CA LEU A 65 -1.99 -0.57 -18.81
C LEU A 65 -1.63 -1.01 -20.23
N LYS A 66 -0.93 -2.13 -20.38
CA LYS A 66 -0.55 -2.68 -21.72
C LYS A 66 -1.76 -3.15 -22.53
N SER A 67 -2.80 -3.67 -21.87
CA SER A 67 -4.00 -4.16 -22.55
C SER A 67 -4.90 -3.05 -23.12
N THR A 68 -4.99 -1.92 -22.42
CA THR A 68 -5.87 -0.80 -22.81
C THR A 68 -5.37 -0.01 -24.03
N GLY A 69 -4.08 -0.10 -24.38
CA GLY A 69 -3.48 0.59 -25.53
C GLY A 69 -3.76 0.00 -26.92
N ARG A 70 -4.40 -1.17 -27.04
CA ARG A 70 -4.56 -1.91 -28.32
C ARG A 70 -5.78 -1.52 -29.17
N THR A 71 -6.63 -0.58 -28.73
CA THR A 71 -7.88 -0.24 -29.47
C THR A 71 -7.76 0.91 -30.48
N ARG A 72 -6.59 1.53 -30.70
CA ARG A 72 -6.39 2.41 -31.86
C ARG A 72 -6.08 1.61 -33.13
N ARG A 73 -7.09 0.89 -33.67
CA ARG A 73 -7.00 0.27 -35.00
C ARG A 73 -7.36 1.29 -36.10
N SER A 74 -6.32 1.70 -36.81
CA SER A 74 -6.24 2.15 -38.21
C SER A 74 -7.55 2.35 -39.01
N ASN A 75 -7.97 3.61 -39.18
CA ASN A 75 -8.76 4.04 -40.34
C ASN A 75 -7.81 4.72 -41.33
N GLY A 76 -7.37 3.98 -42.35
CA GLY A 76 -6.44 4.53 -43.33
C GLY A 76 -6.09 3.54 -44.45
N ARG A 77 -7.10 2.94 -45.07
CA ARG A 77 -6.90 2.21 -46.32
C ARG A 77 -8.02 2.55 -47.31
N THR A 78 -8.01 3.79 -47.80
CA THR A 78 -8.79 4.18 -48.97
C THR A 78 -8.08 3.65 -50.23
N LYS A 79 -8.81 2.81 -50.97
CA LYS A 79 -8.37 2.14 -52.20
C LYS A 79 -7.93 3.15 -53.26
N LYS A 80 -6.73 2.93 -53.82
CA LYS A 80 -6.27 3.51 -55.08
C LYS A 80 -7.14 2.95 -56.21
N LEU A 81 -8.11 3.72 -56.69
CA LEU A 81 -8.79 3.44 -57.96
C LEU A 81 -7.93 4.03 -59.08
N ARG A 82 -7.42 3.12 -59.92
CA ARG A 82 -6.74 3.41 -61.17
C ARG A 82 -7.72 3.03 -62.27
N VAL A 83 -8.19 4.00 -63.03
CA VAL A 83 -8.82 3.80 -64.34
C VAL A 83 -8.26 4.89 -65.25
N GLY A 84 -7.84 4.46 -66.44
CA GLY A 84 -7.21 5.31 -67.46
C GLY A 84 -8.22 6.04 -68.32
#